data_AF-A0A934A258-F1
#
_entry.id   AF-A0A934A258-F1
#
_cell.length_a   1.000
_cell.length_b   1.000
_cell.length_c   1.000
_cell.angle_alpha   90.00
_cell.angle_beta   90.00
_cell.angle_gamma   90.00
#
_symmetry.space_group_name_H-M   'P 1'
#
loop_
_entity.id
_entity.type
_entity.pdbx_description
1 polymer ?
#
loop_
_entity_poly.entity_id
_entity_poly.type
_entity_poly.pdbx_seq_one_letter_code
_entity_poly.pdbx_strand_id
1 'polypeptide(L)' 'MTYTCSDYRLEMILLGIRRRLYEEDLPEDEKERLLREIRLIEAEMEMQDL' A
#
# COMPACT_ATOMS: atom_id res chain seq x y z
N MET A 1 -4.86 3.13 -20.19
CA MET A 1 -3.89 2.08 -19.86
C MET A 1 -4.60 0.75 -19.68
N THR A 2 -3.90 -0.34 -19.95
CA THR A 2 -4.44 -1.69 -19.79
C THR A 2 -4.17 -2.12 -18.35
N TYR A 3 -5.22 -2.36 -17.56
CA TYR A 3 -5.07 -2.84 -16.20
C TYR A 3 -4.32 -4.18 -16.19
N THR A 4 -3.23 -4.25 -15.44
CA THR A 4 -2.34 -5.41 -15.40
C THR A 4 -2.51 -6.22 -14.12
N CYS A 5 -2.00 -7.45 -14.14
CA CYS A 5 -1.90 -8.27 -12.93
C CYS A 5 -0.99 -7.64 -11.86
N SER A 6 -0.08 -6.74 -12.25
CA SER A 6 0.78 -6.00 -11.33
C SER A 6 -0.02 -4.93 -10.60
N ASP A 7 -0.87 -4.18 -11.32
CA ASP A 7 -1.75 -3.16 -10.77
C ASP A 7 -2.68 -3.78 -9.72
N TYR A 8 -3.33 -4.90 -10.07
CA TYR A 8 -4.17 -5.66 -9.14
C TYR A 8 -3.40 -6.10 -7.90
N ARG A 9 -2.17 -6.59 -8.08
CA ARG A 9 -1.35 -7.04 -6.95
C ARG A 9 -1.03 -5.89 -6.01
N LEU A 10 -0.61 -4.75 -6.55
CA LEU A 10 -0.28 -3.55 -5.76
C LEU A 10 -1.50 -3.04 -5.00
N GLU A 11 -2.68 -3.01 -5.65
CA GLU A 11 -3.95 -2.67 -4.98
C GLU A 11 -4.29 -3.63 -3.84
N MET A 12 -4.08 -4.95 -4.03
CA MET A 12 -4.35 -5.94 -2.99
C MET A 12 -3.39 -5.80 -1.81
N ILE A 13 -2.12 -5.51 -2.05
CA ILE A 13 -1.13 -5.22 -1.00
C ILE A 13 -1.54 -3.95 -0.23
N LEU A 14 -1.87 -2.88 -0.95
CA LEU A 14 -2.30 -1.60 -0.37
C LEU A 14 -3.56 -1.77 0.51
N LEU A 15 -4.54 -2.55 0.05
CA LEU A 15 -5.74 -2.88 0.81
C LEU A 15 -5.41 -3.64 2.10
N GLY A 16 -4.49 -4.60 2.04
CA GLY A 16 -4.04 -5.35 3.21
C GLY A 16 -3.36 -4.45 4.26
N ILE A 17 -2.46 -3.57 3.82
CA ILE A 17 -1.76 -2.64 4.70
C ILE A 17 -2.75 -1.64 5.34
N ARG A 18 -3.68 -1.10 4.55
CA ARG A 18 -4.72 -0.19 5.06
C ARG A 18 -5.58 -0.86 6.12
N ARG A 19 -5.96 -2.14 5.95
CA ARG A 19 -6.70 -2.89 6.99
C ARG A 19 -5.91 -3.00 8.30
N ARG A 20 -4.62 -3.31 8.21
CA ARG A 20 -3.74 -3.41 9.39
C ARG A 20 -3.59 -2.08 10.14
N LEU A 21 -3.60 -0.96 9.42
CA LEU A 21 -3.58 0.39 10.03
C LEU A 21 -4.80 0.71 10.91
N TYR A 22 -5.90 -0.02 10.76
CA TYR A 22 -7.10 0.15 11.59
C TYR A 22 -7.15 -0.80 12.80
N GLU A 23 -6.12 -1.61 13.03
CA GLU A 23 -6.03 -2.47 14.22
C GLU A 23 -5.83 -1.61 15.48
N GLU A 24 -6.66 -1.82 16.51
CA GLU A 24 -6.69 -0.98 17.72
C GLU A 24 -5.38 -1.05 18.53
N ASP A 25 -4.68 -2.19 18.48
CA ASP A 25 -3.44 -2.45 19.22
C ASP A 25 -2.17 -2.32 18.36
N LEU A 26 -2.24 -1.59 17.24
CA LEU A 26 -1.10 -1.42 16.35
C LEU A 26 0.00 -0.57 17.02
N PRO A 27 1.22 -1.11 17.21
CA PRO A 27 2.35 -0.34 17.74
C PRO A 27 2.70 0.85 16.84
N GLU A 28 3.11 1.98 17.43
CA GLU A 28 3.41 3.20 16.66
C GLU A 28 4.57 3.01 15.68
N ASP A 29 5.58 2.20 16.03
CA ASP A 29 6.69 1.84 15.14
C ASP A 29 6.24 1.01 13.93
N GLU A 30 5.30 0.09 14.17
CA GLU A 30 4.67 -0.70 13.10
C GLU A 30 3.81 0.19 12.21
N LYS A 31 3.03 1.10 12.80
CA LYS A 31 2.22 2.08 12.08
C LYS A 31 3.07 2.97 11.18
N GLU A 32 4.18 3.50 11.69
CA GLU A 32 5.12 4.27 10.87
C GLU A 32 5.71 3.44 9.72
N ARG A 33 6.00 2.15 9.96
CA ARG A 33 6.48 1.23 8.92
C ARG A 33 5.43 1.03 7.83
N LEU A 34 4.19 0.74 8.21
CA LEU A 34 3.08 0.57 7.26
C LEU A 34 2.82 1.85 6.45
N LEU A 35 2.90 3.04 7.09
CA LEU A 35 2.77 4.31 6.39
C LEU A 35 3.92 4.57 5.39
N ARG A 36 5.14 4.14 5.69
CA ARG A 36 6.26 4.19 4.72
C ARG A 36 6.02 3.25 3.55
N GLU A 37 5.53 2.05 3.81
CA GLU A 37 5.23 1.04 2.79
C GLU A 37 4.12 1.50 1.83
N ILE A 38 3.06 2.12 2.36
CA ILE A 38 2.00 2.76 1.55
C ILE A 38 2.58 3.77 0.59
N ARG A 39 3.44 4.69 1.05
CA ARG A 39 4.01 5.74 0.19
C ARG A 39 4.85 5.18 -0.95
N LEU A 40 5.58 4.09 -0.70
CA LEU A 40 6.37 3.44 -1.74
C LEU A 40 5.50 2.79 -2.81
N ILE A 41 4.43 2.10 -2.40
CA ILE A 41 3.48 1.47 -3.31
C ILE A 41 2.71 2.52 -4.13
N GLU A 42 2.22 3.58 -3.48
CA GLU A 42 1.51 4.66 -4.16
C GLU A 42 2.42 5.37 -5.19
N ALA A 43 3.69 5.62 -4.86
CA ALA A 43 4.66 6.17 -5.82
C ALA A 43 4.95 5.21 -6.98
N GLU A 44 5.01 3.90 -6.73
CA GLU A 44 5.19 2.89 -7.78
C GLU A 44 4.00 2.86 -8.74
N MET A 45 2.77 2.98 -8.22
CA MET A 45 1.56 3.06 -9.04
C MET A 45 1.54 4.34 -9.88
N GLU A 46 1.86 5.51 -9.30
CA GLU A 46 1.95 6.78 -10.04
C GLU A 46 3.01 6.74 -11.16
N MET A 47 4.14 6.06 -10.93
CA MET A 47 5.18 5.88 -11.97
C MET A 47 4.74 4.94 -13.10
N GLN A 48 3.82 4.00 -12.85
CA GLN A 48 3.27 3.11 -13.87
C GLN A 48 2.16 3.78 -14.69
N ASP A 49 1.52 4.82 -14.14
CA ASP A 49 0.44 5.58 -14.77
C ASP A 49 0.92 6.71 -15.73
N LEU A 50 2.24 6.94 -15.84
CA LEU A 50 2.90 7.90 -16.75
C LEU A 50 3.43 7.24 -18.04
#